data_AF-A0A7W1KZA7-F1
#
_entry.id   AF-A0A7W1KZA7-F1
#
_cell.length_a   1.000
_cell.length_b   1.000
_cell.length_c   1.000
_cell.angle_alpha   90.00
_cell.angle_beta   90.00
_cell.angle_gamma   90.00
#
_symmetry.space_group_name_H-M   'P 1'
#
loop_
_entity.id
_entity.type
_entity.pdbx_description
1 polymer ?
#
loop_
_entity_poly.entity_id
_entity_poly.type
_entity_poly.pdbx_seq_one_letter_code
_entity_poly.pdbx_strand_id
1 'polypeptide(L)'
;MRPVSASVSAQKSDEPEQVLTRLSKYKTWTLVNPSPVNMEPAVAALCAPPALPLPASPHRNKFISVYVNDVGQRAMMTRLHPEFPQGSLIVKEKLSNRDSQAPELLTAMFKRERGYNPESG
;
A
#
# COMPACT_ATOMS: atom_id res chain seq x y z
N MET A 1 -36.81 -1.34 -24.72
CA MET A 1 -35.63 -1.46 -23.84
C MET A 1 -35.06 -2.86 -23.99
N ARG A 2 -33.80 -3.01 -24.43
CA ARG A 2 -33.12 -4.31 -24.52
C ARG A 2 -32.32 -4.56 -23.24
N PRO A 3 -32.38 -5.75 -22.63
CA PRO A 3 -31.51 -6.07 -21.50
C PRO A 3 -30.08 -6.27 -22.00
N VAL A 4 -29.13 -5.56 -21.40
CA VAL A 4 -27.69 -5.81 -21.60
C VAL A 4 -27.31 -6.93 -20.63
N SER A 5 -27.13 -8.14 -21.17
CA SER A 5 -26.63 -9.27 -20.40
C SER A 5 -25.11 -9.09 -20.22
N ALA A 6 -24.68 -8.69 -19.03
CA ALA A 6 -23.26 -8.65 -18.68
C ALA A 6 -22.85 -10.03 -18.16
N SER A 7 -22.18 -10.80 -19.00
CA SER A 7 -21.50 -12.03 -18.59
C SER A 7 -20.29 -11.66 -17.73
N VAL A 8 -20.41 -11.82 -16.41
CA VAL A 8 -19.27 -11.69 -15.49
C VAL A 8 -18.41 -12.94 -15.65
N SER A 9 -17.33 -12.82 -16.43
CA SER A 9 -16.28 -13.83 -16.45
C SER A 9 -15.50 -13.76 -15.14
N ALA A 10 -15.49 -14.86 -14.38
CA ALA A 10 -14.66 -15.00 -13.18
C ALA A 10 -13.18 -14.86 -13.58
N GLN A 11 -12.56 -13.71 -13.27
CA GLN A 11 -11.14 -13.49 -13.50
C GLN A 11 -10.34 -14.20 -12.41
N LYS A 12 -9.36 -15.02 -12.84
CA LYS A 12 -8.40 -15.69 -11.95
C LYS A 12 -7.63 -14.64 -11.14
N SER A 13 -7.56 -14.84 -9.82
CA SER A 13 -6.62 -14.11 -8.96
C SER A 13 -5.19 -14.32 -9.46
N ASP A 14 -4.36 -13.28 -9.46
CA ASP A 14 -2.93 -13.46 -9.68
C ASP A 14 -2.37 -14.40 -8.61
N GLU A 15 -1.58 -15.38 -9.03
CA GLU A 15 -0.85 -16.25 -8.11
C GLU A 15 0.07 -15.41 -7.21
N PRO A 16 0.19 -15.73 -5.90
CA PRO A 16 1.00 -14.96 -4.93
C PRO A 16 2.43 -14.69 -5.41
N GLU A 17 3.03 -15.65 -6.12
CA GLU A 17 4.37 -15.56 -6.68
C GLU A 17 4.52 -14.39 -7.67
N GLN A 18 3.52 -14.15 -8.53
CA GLN A 18 3.56 -13.06 -9.51
C GLN A 18 3.52 -11.69 -8.83
N VAL A 19 2.77 -11.57 -7.72
CA VAL A 19 2.71 -10.34 -6.93
C VAL A 19 4.07 -10.09 -6.27
N LEU A 20 4.69 -11.11 -5.67
CA LEU A 20 6.01 -10.99 -5.07
C LEU A 20 7.10 -10.61 -6.10
N THR A 21 7.06 -11.19 -7.30
CA THR A 21 7.97 -10.81 -8.39
C THR A 21 7.84 -9.32 -8.73
N ARG A 22 6.62 -8.79 -8.84
CA ARG A 22 6.39 -7.37 -9.13
C ARG A 22 6.90 -6.46 -8.01
N LEU A 23 6.73 -6.89 -6.75
CA LEU A 23 7.17 -6.14 -5.59
C LEU A 23 8.69 -6.20 -5.38
N SER A 24 9.39 -7.25 -5.80
CA SER A 24 10.82 -7.47 -5.51
C SER A 24 11.75 -6.27 -5.77
N LYS A 25 11.38 -5.38 -6.72
CA LYS A 25 12.12 -4.18 -7.10
C LYS A 25 11.61 -2.87 -6.47
N TYR A 26 10.71 -2.90 -5.48
CA TYR A 26 10.07 -1.68 -4.97
C TYR A 26 11.06 -0.64 -4.44
N LYS A 27 12.21 -1.07 -3.92
CA LYS A 27 13.26 -0.15 -3.42
C LYS A 27 13.90 0.71 -4.52
N THR A 28 13.69 0.37 -5.80
CA THR A 28 14.14 1.20 -6.94
C THR A 28 13.05 2.15 -7.44
N TRP A 29 11.85 2.11 -6.85
CA TRP A 29 10.73 2.97 -7.25
C TRP A 29 10.84 4.36 -6.63
N THR A 30 9.89 5.23 -6.97
CA THR A 30 9.88 6.59 -6.43
C THR A 30 9.54 6.57 -4.95
N LEU A 31 10.47 7.05 -4.13
CA LEU A 31 10.23 7.35 -2.72
C LEU A 31 9.35 8.60 -2.63
N VAL A 32 8.12 8.44 -2.16
CA VAL A 32 7.10 9.50 -2.11
C VAL A 32 7.43 10.51 -1.02
N ASN A 33 7.92 10.06 0.13
CA ASN A 33 8.34 10.90 1.23
C ASN A 33 9.88 10.86 1.35
N PRO A 34 10.60 11.92 0.93
CA PRO A 34 12.06 11.91 0.83
C PRO A 34 12.80 11.52 2.11
N SER A 35 12.16 11.68 3.27
CA SER A 35 12.62 11.15 4.54
C SER A 35 11.50 10.37 5.23
N PRO A 36 11.83 9.29 5.97
CA PRO A 36 10.84 8.55 6.74
C PRO A 36 10.09 9.47 7.71
N VAL A 37 8.75 9.41 7.67
CA VAL A 37 7.89 10.27 8.49
C VAL A 37 7.53 9.53 9.77
N ASN A 38 7.65 10.23 10.91
CA ASN A 38 7.24 9.69 12.21
C ASN A 38 5.71 9.53 12.23
N MET A 39 5.24 8.34 12.57
CA MET A 39 3.82 8.08 12.75
C MET A 39 3.34 8.79 14.03
N GLU A 40 2.30 9.61 13.92
CA GLU A 40 1.72 10.27 15.09
C GLU A 40 1.32 9.24 16.16
N PRO A 41 1.67 9.41 17.44
CA PRO A 41 1.42 8.44 18.50
C PRO A 41 -0.04 7.97 18.63
N ALA A 42 -1.01 8.84 18.34
CA ALA A 42 -2.43 8.51 18.36
C ALA A 42 -2.80 7.54 17.21
N VAL A 43 -2.37 7.84 15.98
CA VAL A 43 -2.55 6.97 14.80
C VAL A 43 -1.83 5.65 14.98
N ALA A 44 -0.63 5.71 15.54
CA ALA A 44 0.14 4.57 15.97
C ALA A 44 -0.66 3.65 16.91
N ALA A 45 -1.27 4.20 17.97
CA ALA A 45 -2.06 3.42 18.90
C ALA A 45 -3.27 2.72 18.24
N LEU A 46 -3.92 3.36 17.26
CA LEU A 46 -5.06 2.79 16.53
C LEU A 46 -4.70 1.59 15.64
N CYS A 47 -3.44 1.47 15.23
CA CYS A 47 -2.97 0.34 14.44
C CYS A 47 -2.44 -0.83 15.30
N ALA A 48 -2.42 -0.69 16.63
CA ALA A 48 -1.92 -1.70 17.55
C ALA A 48 -2.94 -2.84 17.77
N PRO A 49 -2.47 -4.07 18.05
CA PRO A 49 -3.35 -5.16 18.47
C PRO A 49 -4.13 -4.80 19.75
N PRO A 50 -5.40 -5.19 19.90
CA PRO A 50 -6.19 -4.90 21.09
C PRO A 50 -5.83 -5.85 22.25
N ALA A 51 -4.95 -5.45 23.17
CA ALA A 51 -4.86 -5.98 24.54
C ALA A 51 -3.95 -5.15 25.47
N LEU A 52 -4.36 -4.97 26.73
CA LEU A 52 -3.57 -4.45 27.87
C LEU A 52 -2.81 -5.60 28.56
N PRO A 53 -1.73 -5.37 29.35
CA PRO A 53 -1.00 -4.11 29.57
C PRO A 53 -0.05 -3.87 28.39
N LEU A 54 0.10 -2.62 27.94
CA LEU A 54 0.94 -2.32 26.76
C LEU A 54 2.43 -2.34 27.15
N PRO A 55 3.23 -3.39 26.84
CA PRO A 55 4.65 -3.16 26.58
C PRO A 55 4.76 -2.06 25.52
N ALA A 56 5.82 -1.25 25.57
CA ALA A 56 6.05 -0.08 24.70
C ALA A 56 5.34 -0.23 23.34
N SER A 57 4.26 0.55 23.14
CA SER A 57 3.34 0.35 22.01
C SER A 57 4.12 0.10 20.71
N PRO A 58 3.82 -0.97 19.95
CA PRO A 58 4.58 -1.35 18.77
C PRO A 58 4.46 -0.35 17.62
N HIS A 59 3.80 0.79 17.86
CA HIS A 59 3.66 1.90 16.94
C HIS A 59 4.25 3.21 17.47
N ARG A 60 4.77 3.27 18.71
CA ARG A 60 5.56 4.41 19.18
C ARG A 60 6.90 4.46 18.45
N ASN A 61 7.33 5.67 18.07
CA ASN A 61 8.61 5.94 17.41
C ASN A 61 8.81 5.14 16.11
N LYS A 62 7.74 4.88 15.36
CA LYS A 62 7.82 4.17 14.07
C LYS A 62 7.85 5.15 12.92
N PHE A 63 8.62 4.78 11.91
CA PHE A 63 8.81 5.60 10.73
C PHE A 63 8.21 4.90 9.52
N ILE A 64 7.74 5.69 8.57
CA ILE A 64 7.12 5.18 7.36
C ILE A 64 7.89 5.66 6.14
N SER A 65 8.18 4.75 5.23
CA SER A 65 8.59 5.06 3.85
C SER A 65 7.55 4.52 2.89
N VAL A 66 7.17 5.33 1.90
CA VAL A 66 6.18 4.98 0.88
C VAL A 66 6.85 5.04 -0.49
N TYR A 67 6.72 3.96 -1.25
CA TYR A 67 7.23 3.84 -2.60
C TYR A 67 6.07 3.68 -3.57
N VAL A 68 6.19 4.29 -4.75
CA VAL A 68 5.20 4.18 -5.82
C VAL A 68 5.90 3.86 -7.14
N ASN A 69 5.39 2.88 -7.87
CA ASN A 69 5.93 2.55 -9.19
C ASN A 69 5.68 3.68 -10.20
N ASP A 70 6.36 3.60 -11.34
CA ASP A 70 6.30 4.64 -12.39
C ASP A 70 4.86 4.90 -12.89
N VAL A 71 4.02 3.86 -12.93
CA VAL A 71 2.62 3.95 -13.35
C VAL A 71 1.82 4.85 -12.41
N GLY A 72 1.98 4.69 -11.10
CA GLY A 72 1.27 5.47 -10.08
C GLY A 72 1.92 6.80 -9.73
N GLN A 73 3.19 7.01 -10.11
CA GLN A 73 4.03 8.12 -9.67
C GLN A 73 3.36 9.48 -9.88
N ARG A 74 2.93 9.76 -11.11
CA ARG A 74 2.32 11.06 -11.45
C ARG A 74 1.07 11.32 -10.60
N ALA A 75 0.21 10.32 -10.41
CA ALA A 75 -1.00 10.47 -9.62
C ALA A 75 -0.65 10.81 -8.16
N MET A 76 0.26 10.05 -7.55
CA MET A 76 0.70 10.23 -6.16
C MET A 76 1.33 11.61 -5.91
N MET A 77 2.16 12.08 -6.83
CA MET A 77 3.04 13.24 -6.59
C MET A 77 2.41 14.59 -6.94
N THR A 78 1.35 14.63 -7.75
CA THR A 78 0.85 15.89 -8.34
C THR A 78 -0.60 16.23 -8.01
N ARG A 79 -1.38 15.29 -7.46
CA ARG A 79 -2.81 15.49 -7.20
C ARG A 79 -3.13 15.36 -5.72
N LEU A 80 -3.94 16.29 -5.21
CA LEU A 80 -4.50 16.21 -3.86
C LEU A 80 -5.48 15.02 -3.71
N HIS A 81 -6.24 14.74 -4.77
CA HIS A 81 -7.18 13.61 -4.87
C HIS A 81 -6.80 12.76 -6.09
N PRO A 82 -5.84 11.83 -5.92
CA PRO A 82 -5.31 11.06 -7.04
C PRO A 82 -6.30 10.01 -7.54
N GLU A 83 -6.52 9.98 -8.86
CA GLU A 83 -7.05 8.81 -9.53
C GLU A 83 -5.87 7.95 -10.00
N PHE A 84 -5.68 6.80 -9.37
CA PHE A 84 -4.59 5.90 -9.72
C PHE A 84 -4.96 5.09 -10.98
N PRO A 85 -4.10 5.06 -12.01
CA PRO A 85 -4.29 4.17 -13.14
C PRO A 85 -4.18 2.70 -12.70
N GLN A 86 -4.88 1.81 -13.41
CA GLN A 86 -4.68 0.37 -13.28
C GLN A 86 -3.19 0.03 -13.50
N GLY A 87 -2.66 -0.90 -12.71
CA GLY A 87 -1.22 -1.19 -12.71
C GLY A 87 -0.42 -0.42 -11.65
N SER A 88 -1.03 0.58 -11.00
CA SER A 88 -0.36 1.32 -9.92
C SER A 88 -0.07 0.40 -8.74
N LEU A 89 1.16 0.44 -8.25
CA LEU A 89 1.61 -0.28 -7.07
C LEU A 89 2.19 0.72 -6.07
N ILE A 90 1.71 0.63 -4.83
CA ILE A 90 2.20 1.42 -3.70
C ILE A 90 2.68 0.46 -2.63
N VAL A 91 3.90 0.66 -2.14
CA VAL A 91 4.47 -0.10 -1.03
C VAL A 91 4.70 0.84 0.14
N LYS A 92 4.29 0.40 1.33
CA LYS A 92 4.53 1.10 2.58
C LYS A 92 5.37 0.22 3.48
N GLU A 93 6.55 0.72 3.83
CA GLU A 93 7.42 0.17 4.86
C GLU A 93 7.10 0.79 6.21
N LYS A 94 7.08 -0.04 7.25
CA LYS A 94 7.13 0.39 8.65
C LYS A 94 8.52 0.08 9.19
N LEU A 95 9.20 1.10 9.70
CA LEU A 95 10.58 1.05 10.17
C LEU A 95 10.63 1.25 11.69
N SER A 96 11.60 0.59 12.32
CA SER A 96 11.85 0.65 13.77
C SER A 96 12.39 2.01 14.22
N ASN A 97 13.15 2.68 13.36
CA ASN A 97 13.71 4.02 13.55
C ASN A 97 13.95 4.70 12.18
N ARG A 98 14.38 5.96 12.17
CA ARG A 98 14.53 6.79 10.96
C ARG A 98 15.58 6.24 9.98
N ASP A 99 16.64 5.64 10.47
CA ASP A 99 17.80 5.23 9.67
C ASP A 99 17.75 3.75 9.29
N SER A 100 16.76 3.00 9.82
CA SER A 100 16.59 1.57 9.55
C SER A 100 16.36 1.31 8.06
N GLN A 101 17.16 0.40 7.52
CA GLN A 101 17.00 -0.10 6.15
C GLN A 101 16.20 -1.42 6.08
N ALA A 102 15.92 -2.00 7.25
CA ALA A 102 15.15 -3.23 7.41
C ALA A 102 13.73 -2.90 7.92
N PRO A 103 12.68 -3.14 7.11
CA PRO A 103 11.31 -2.92 7.56
C PRO A 103 10.85 -4.00 8.55
N GLU A 104 10.13 -3.57 9.58
CA GLU A 104 9.42 -4.45 10.52
C GLU A 104 8.15 -5.03 9.88
N LEU A 105 7.54 -4.26 8.97
CA LEU A 105 6.34 -4.64 8.25
C LEU A 105 6.35 -4.00 6.86
N LEU A 106 5.95 -4.79 5.86
CA LEU A 106 5.70 -4.34 4.51
C LEU A 106 4.22 -4.53 4.19
N THR A 107 3.59 -3.48 3.67
CA THR A 107 2.22 -3.53 3.15
C THR A 107 2.22 -3.00 1.72
N ALA A 108 1.36 -3.56 0.86
CA ALA A 108 1.29 -3.17 -0.54
C ALA A 108 -0.16 -3.01 -0.98
N MET A 109 -0.38 -2.04 -1.87
CA MET A 109 -1.64 -1.81 -2.55
C MET A 109 -1.43 -1.92 -4.05
N PHE A 110 -2.35 -2.61 -4.72
CA PHE A 110 -2.34 -2.76 -6.17
C PHE A 110 -3.68 -2.30 -6.75
N LYS A 111 -3.65 -1.24 -7.58
CA LYS A 111 -4.81 -0.83 -8.36
C LYS A 111 -5.07 -1.80 -9.52
N ARG A 112 -6.11 -2.61 -9.38
CA ARG A 112 -6.64 -3.54 -10.38
C ARG A 112 -7.64 -2.88 -11.33
N GLU A 113 -8.03 -3.63 -12.35
CA GLU A 113 -9.15 -3.33 -13.23
C GLU A 113 -10.44 -3.08 -12.42
N ARG A 114 -11.32 -2.24 -12.96
CA ARG A 114 -12.63 -1.97 -12.38
C ARG A 114 -13.43 -3.27 -12.29
N GLY A 115 -14.11 -3.49 -11.16
CA GLY A 115 -14.90 -4.71 -10.94
C GLY A 115 -14.08 -5.95 -10.59
N TYR A 116 -12.74 -5.84 -10.41
CA TYR A 116 -11.92 -6.93 -9.88
C TYR A 116 -12.44 -7.44 -8.53
N ASN A 117 -12.85 -6.51 -7.66
CA ASN A 117 -13.64 -6.83 -6.48
C ASN A 117 -15.03 -6.18 -6.63
N PRO A 118 -16.11 -6.93 -6.82
CA PRO A 118 -17.44 -6.35 -7.03
C PRO A 118 -17.97 -5.59 -5.82
N GLU A 119 -17.44 -5.82 -4.61
CA GLU A 119 -17.87 -5.14 -3.38
C GLU A 119 -17.15 -3.80 -3.17
N SER A 120 -15.95 -3.63 -3.72
CA SER A 120 -15.06 -2.49 -3.36
C SER A 120 -14.14 -1.99 -4.49
N GLY A 121 -14.29 -2.46 -5.73
CA GLY A 121 -13.35 -2.28 -6.85
C GLY A 121 -13.76 -1.35 -7.98
#